data_AF-A0A967QXZ3-F1
#
_entry.id   AF-A0A967QXZ3-F1
#
_cell.length_a   1.000
_cell.length_b   1.000
_cell.length_c   1.000
_cell.angle_alpha   90.00
_cell.angle_beta   90.00
_cell.angle_gamma   90.00
#
_symmetry.space_group_name_H-M   'P 1'
#
loop_
_entity.id
_entity.type
_entity.pdbx_description
1 polymer ?
#
loop_
_entity_poly.entity_id
_entity_poly.type
_entity_poly.pdbx_seq_one_letter_code
_entity_poly.pdbx_strand_id
1 'polypeptide(L)' 'MEFAHDVHDWLGGYPYRSITPKEVFEMMDGLGFKEVRSFLSRGALGLFGTGCEEFVFRRVR' A
#
# COMPACT_ATOMS: atom_id res chain seq x y z
N MET A 1 -13.53 -1.25 -22.23
CA MET A 1 -12.26 -0.95 -21.56
C MET A 1 -11.99 0.52 -21.83
N GLU A 2 -12.24 1.36 -20.83
CA GLU A 2 -12.13 2.82 -20.90
C GLU A 2 -10.80 3.17 -20.21
N PHE A 3 -9.75 3.44 -21.00
CA PHE A 3 -8.37 3.53 -20.52
C PHE A 3 -8.17 4.53 -19.36
N ALA A 4 -8.96 5.60 -19.31
CA ALA A 4 -8.92 6.59 -18.23
C ALA A 4 -9.44 6.06 -16.87
N HIS A 5 -10.28 5.02 -16.90
CA HIS A 5 -10.87 4.39 -15.72
C HIS A 5 -10.19 3.05 -15.37
N ASP A 6 -9.70 2.34 -16.38
CA ASP A 6 -9.10 1.00 -16.24
C ASP A 6 -7.59 1.05 -15.95
N VAL A 7 -6.94 2.20 -16.12
CA VAL A 7 -5.62 2.46 -15.55
C VAL A 7 -5.81 2.87 -14.09
N HIS A 8 -5.72 1.90 -13.18
CA HIS A 8 -5.41 2.21 -11.79
C HIS A 8 -4.02 2.83 -11.77
N ASP A 9 -4.01 4.16 -11.68
CA ASP A 9 -2.81 4.98 -11.60
C ASP A 9 -1.85 4.37 -10.57
N TRP A 10 -0.66 3.99 -11.04
CA TRP A 10 0.46 3.54 -10.20
C TRP A 10 0.68 4.53 -9.04
N LEU A 11 0.47 5.83 -9.28
CA LEU A 11 0.72 6.92 -8.34
C LEU A 11 -0.50 7.32 -7.53
N GLY A 12 -1.63 6.61 -7.64
CA GLY A 12 -2.86 6.94 -6.93
C GLY A 12 -3.56 8.15 -7.54
N GLY A 13 -4.65 7.90 -8.27
CA GLY A 13 -5.46 8.96 -8.88
C GLY A 13 -5.98 9.96 -7.84
N TYR A 14 -6.12 11.21 -8.25
CA TYR A 14 -6.69 12.27 -7.40
C TYR A 14 -8.19 12.04 -7.14
N PRO A 15 -8.67 12.17 -5.90
CA PRO A 15 -7.94 12.53 -4.68
C PRO A 15 -7.07 11.40 -4.13
N TYR A 16 -5.81 11.72 -3.77
CA TYR A 16 -4.85 10.78 -3.21
C TYR A 16 -5.43 10.16 -1.95
N ARG A 17 -5.62 8.84 -1.96
CA ARG A 17 -6.05 8.10 -0.78
C ARG A 17 -4.83 7.51 -0.10
N SER A 18 -4.58 7.96 1.12
CA SER A 18 -3.60 7.33 2.01
C SER A 18 -4.15 5.99 2.51
N ILE A 19 -3.26 5.05 2.76
CA ILE A 19 -3.56 3.78 3.41
C ILE A 19 -2.57 3.60 4.58
N THR A 20 -3.06 3.09 5.69
CA THR A 20 -2.22 2.73 6.84
C THR A 20 -1.64 1.32 6.67
N PRO A 21 -0.50 0.98 7.30
CA PRO A 21 0.02 -0.38 7.29
C PRO A 21 -1.01 -1.44 7.70
N LYS A 22 -1.86 -1.12 8.68
CA LYS A 22 -2.93 -2.01 9.13
C LYS A 22 -3.92 -2.32 8.01
N GLU A 23 -4.38 -1.30 7.30
CA GLU A 23 -5.30 -1.47 6.17
C GLU A 23 -4.65 -2.24 5.01
N VAL A 24 -3.35 -2.04 4.77
CA VAL A 24 -2.59 -2.86 3.80
C VAL A 24 -2.62 -4.34 4.20
N PHE A 25 -2.37 -4.66 5.47
CA PHE A 25 -2.38 -6.05 5.95
C PHE A 25 -3.75 -6.71 5.83
N GLU A 26 -4.81 -6.01 6.25
CA GLU A 26 -6.19 -6.50 6.15
C GLU A 26 -6.60 -6.71 4.69
N MET A 27 -6.25 -5.79 3.80
CA MET A 27 -6.50 -5.93 2.36
C MET A 27 -5.76 -7.14 1.77
N MET A 28 -4.47 -7.30 2.07
CA MET A 28 -3.67 -8.40 1.54
C MET A 28 -4.13 -9.76 2.08
N ASP A 29 -4.61 -9.82 3.32
CA ASP A 29 -5.22 -11.02 3.88
C ASP A 29 -6.48 -11.44 3.12
N GLY A 30 -7.37 -10.47 2.83
CA GLY A 30 -8.56 -10.69 2.00
C GLY A 30 -8.26 -11.17 0.58
N LEU A 31 -7.06 -10.86 0.06
CA LEU A 31 -6.56 -11.32 -1.24
C LEU A 31 -5.84 -12.67 -1.17
N GLY A 32 -5.79 -13.33 -0.01
CA GLY A 32 -5.14 -14.62 0.18
C GLY A 32 -3.62 -14.53 0.29
N PHE A 33 -3.09 -13.41 0.78
CA PHE A 33 -1.67 -13.23 1.06
C PHE A 33 -1.43 -13.13 2.57
N LYS A 34 -0.28 -13.66 3.01
CA LYS A 34 0.19 -13.47 4.40
C LYS A 34 1.50 -12.72 4.40
N GLU A 35 1.66 -11.83 5.36
CA GLU A 35 2.88 -11.05 5.56
C GLU A 35 4.06 -11.98 5.85
N VAL A 36 5.20 -11.68 5.23
CA VAL A 36 6.50 -12.31 5.51
C VAL A 36 7.41 -11.34 6.26
N ARG A 37 7.42 -10.07 5.83
CA ARG A 37 8.27 -9.01 6.40
C ARG A 37 7.74 -7.63 6.01
N SER A 38 7.88 -6.65 6.89
CA SER A 38 7.64 -5.24 6.60
C SER A 38 8.77 -4.36 7.12
N PHE A 39 9.06 -3.28 6.39
CA PHE A 39 9.95 -2.21 6.81
C PHE A 39 9.17 -0.91 6.82
N LEU A 40 8.74 -0.53 8.02
CA LEU A 40 8.03 0.72 8.23
C LEU A 40 9.03 1.84 8.47
N SER A 41 8.89 2.93 7.71
CA SER A 41 9.68 4.13 7.98
C SER A 41 9.27 4.69 9.35
N ARG A 42 10.25 5.17 10.14
CA ARG A 42 9.95 5.90 11.37
C ARG A 42 9.43 7.27 10.95
N GLY A 43 8.11 7.37 10.76
CA GLY A 43 7.46 8.57 10.26
C GLY A 43 7.88 9.79 11.07
N ALA A 44 8.49 10.77 10.41
CA ALA A 44 8.51 12.13 10.94
C ALA A 44 7.15 12.76 10.63
N LEU A 45 6.66 13.61 11.54
CA LEU A 45 5.42 14.36 11.33
C LEU A 45 5.71 15.59 10.45
N GLY A 46 4.83 15.87 9.49
CA GLY A 46 4.92 17.07 8.64
C GLY A 46 5.88 16.93 7.45
N LEU A 47 6.52 18.03 7.04
CA LEU A 47 7.34 18.13 5.82
C LEU A 47 8.58 17.24 5.79
N PHE A 48 8.93 16.61 6.91
CA PHE A 48 10.08 15.72 7.04
C PHE A 48 9.68 14.23 7.09
N GLY A 49 8.37 13.95 7.08
CA GLY A 49 7.80 12.61 7.01
C GLY A 49 7.89 11.99 5.63
N THR A 50 9.11 11.82 5.13
CA THR A 50 9.37 11.19 3.84
C THR A 50 9.92 9.80 4.09
N GLY A 51 9.11 8.78 3.83
CA GLY A 51 9.51 7.41 3.95
C GLY A 51 8.63 6.53 3.09
N CYS A 52 9.25 5.65 2.32
CA CYS A 52 8.55 4.58 1.65
C CYS A 52 8.51 3.38 2.60
N GLU A 53 7.31 2.84 2.81
CA GLU A 53 7.15 1.56 3.49
C GLU A 53 7.37 0.43 2.48
N GLU A 54 8.03 -0.63 2.92
CA GLU A 54 8.21 -1.85 2.12
C GLU A 54 7.47 -3.00 2.78
N PHE A 55 6.71 -3.75 1.99
CA PHE A 55 5.95 -4.92 2.45
C PHE A 55 6.25 -6.13 1.57
N VAL A 56 6.55 -7.26 2.20
CA VAL A 56 6.79 -8.54 1.55
C VAL A 56 5.70 -9.51 1.97
N PHE A 57 4.95 -10.00 0.99
CA PHE A 57 3.87 -10.95 1.18
C PHE A 57 4.13 -12.26 0.44
N ARG A 58 3.58 -13.35 0.97
CA ARG A 58 3.53 -14.65 0.30
C ARG A 58 2.08 -15.04 0.08
N ARG A 59 1.77 -15.50 -1.14
CA ARG A 59 0.45 -16.06 -1.45
C ARG A 59 0.22 -17.35 -0.69
N VAL A 60 -0.89 -17.43 0.03
CA VAL A 60 -1.38 -18.67 0.63
C VAL A 60 -2.12 -19.43 -0.46
N ARG A 61 -1.75 -20.70 -0.65
CA ARG A 61 -2.41 -21.59 -1.62
C ARG A 61 -3.81 -21.95 -1.16
#